data_AF-A0A194XLW2-F1
#
_entry.id   AF-A0A194XLW2-F1
#
_cell.length_a   1.000
_cell.length_b   1.000
_cell.length_c   1.000
_cell.angle_alpha   90.00
_cell.angle_beta   90.00
_cell.angle_gamma   90.00
#
_symmetry.space_group_name_H-M   'P 1'
#
loop_
_entity.id
_entity.type
_entity.pdbx_description
1 polymer ?
#
loop_
_entity_poly.entity_id
_entity_poly.type
_entity_poly.pdbx_seq_one_letter_code
_entity_poly.pdbx_strand_id
1 'polypeptide(L)'
;MSSYESVLSSLLPPSQPHIFSSLPISPHKALIPSQQISSLEIHPVLESALHILNLDLPSAHFLLRHMQADPVFEAMYLHGILHRVEGDIDNARAWYSDVKDQDVFRAAWPGKNGLDDAVKFLGRIEERKVNRGKRDEMEDEELSAESLREMKAVIGFCEGKFGTEKLSDASQVWVSMSEKNSTELIMYNWRETQHFPVPDFDIEKNCKNSDALLDYQETHKVSSTYGLRDKMVKPDDPITLPLPPHLKAFLEAHD
;
A
#
# COMPACT_ATOMS: atom_id res chain seq x y z
N MET A 1 0.91 2.93 -29.89
CA MET A 1 0.82 3.19 -28.44
C MET A 1 -0.48 2.57 -27.96
N SER A 2 -0.46 1.84 -26.85
CA SER A 2 -1.69 1.30 -26.26
C SER A 2 -2.50 2.45 -25.68
N SER A 3 -3.83 2.43 -25.84
CA SER A 3 -4.70 3.38 -25.15
C SER A 3 -4.98 2.93 -23.73
N TYR A 4 -5.48 3.85 -22.89
CA TYR A 4 -5.95 3.54 -21.55
C TYR A 4 -6.96 2.39 -21.53
N GLU A 5 -7.97 2.45 -22.40
CA GLU A 5 -9.05 1.45 -22.49
C GLU A 5 -8.51 0.09 -22.92
N SER A 6 -7.53 0.08 -23.83
CA SER A 6 -6.89 -1.16 -24.27
C SER A 6 -6.08 -1.81 -23.14
N VAL A 7 -5.37 -1.02 -22.33
CA VAL A 7 -4.59 -1.52 -21.18
C VAL A 7 -5.55 -2.03 -20.10
N LEU A 8 -6.56 -1.22 -19.73
CA LEU A 8 -7.56 -1.61 -18.72
C LEU A 8 -8.28 -2.91 -19.12
N SER A 9 -8.75 -3.00 -20.37
CA SER A 9 -9.41 -4.20 -20.87
C SER A 9 -8.51 -5.44 -20.84
N SER A 10 -7.20 -5.27 -21.05
CA SER A 10 -6.24 -6.39 -21.00
C SER A 10 -5.98 -6.90 -19.58
N LEU A 11 -6.20 -6.07 -18.56
CA LEU A 11 -5.98 -6.38 -17.15
C LEU A 11 -7.24 -6.90 -16.44
N LEU A 12 -8.40 -6.84 -17.08
CA LEU A 12 -9.68 -7.27 -16.52
C LEU A 12 -10.15 -8.60 -17.13
N PRO A 13 -11.08 -9.31 -16.47
CA PRO A 13 -11.75 -10.45 -17.09
C PRO A 13 -12.52 -10.03 -18.36
N PRO A 14 -12.53 -10.87 -19.41
CA PRO A 14 -12.04 -12.25 -19.46
C PRO A 14 -10.54 -12.39 -19.81
N SER A 15 -9.83 -11.31 -20.10
CA SER A 15 -8.43 -11.35 -20.54
C SER A 15 -7.48 -11.83 -19.45
N GLN A 16 -7.72 -11.41 -18.20
CA GLN A 16 -6.99 -11.87 -17.03
C GLN A 16 -7.96 -12.18 -15.88
N PRO A 17 -7.72 -13.23 -15.08
CA PRO A 17 -8.52 -13.47 -13.88
C PRO A 17 -8.28 -12.35 -12.86
N HIS A 18 -9.32 -11.92 -12.16
CA HIS A 18 -9.19 -10.92 -11.09
C HIS A 18 -8.62 -11.56 -9.83
N ILE A 19 -7.53 -10.98 -9.31
CA ILE A 19 -6.83 -11.48 -8.13
C ILE A 19 -7.16 -10.55 -6.96
N PHE A 20 -7.93 -11.06 -6.00
CA PHE A 20 -8.35 -10.28 -4.83
C PHE A 20 -7.30 -10.24 -3.70
N SER A 21 -6.32 -11.14 -3.74
CA SER A 21 -5.21 -11.26 -2.78
C SER A 21 -4.01 -11.94 -3.43
N SER A 22 -2.81 -11.43 -3.16
CA SER A 22 -1.51 -11.93 -3.64
C SER A 22 -0.94 -13.08 -2.81
N LEU A 23 -1.55 -13.40 -1.67
CA LEU A 23 -1.03 -14.44 -0.79
C LEU A 23 -1.24 -15.85 -1.35
N PRO A 24 -0.33 -16.82 -1.11
CA PRO A 24 0.91 -16.70 -0.33
C PRO A 24 2.09 -16.03 -1.06
N ILE A 25 2.01 -15.83 -2.37
CA ILE A 25 3.17 -15.46 -3.21
C ILE A 25 3.19 -13.93 -3.38
N SER A 26 3.82 -13.25 -2.43
CA SER A 26 4.09 -11.81 -2.53
C SER A 26 5.56 -11.55 -2.86
N PRO A 27 5.88 -10.64 -3.82
CA PRO A 27 4.96 -10.05 -4.79
C PRO A 27 4.68 -11.00 -5.98
N HIS A 28 3.46 -10.98 -6.51
CA HIS A 28 3.19 -11.60 -7.81
C HIS A 28 4.00 -10.89 -8.91
N LYS A 29 4.37 -11.64 -9.94
CA LYS A 29 4.98 -11.04 -11.13
C LYS A 29 3.92 -10.20 -11.85
N ALA A 30 4.30 -8.98 -12.23
CA ALA A 30 3.46 -8.11 -13.06
C ALA A 30 2.97 -8.83 -14.33
N LEU A 31 1.71 -8.63 -14.70
CA LEU A 31 1.06 -9.29 -15.85
C LEU A 31 1.59 -8.73 -17.18
N ILE A 32 1.81 -7.42 -17.24
CA ILE A 32 2.41 -6.69 -18.35
C ILE A 32 3.58 -5.81 -17.86
N PRO A 33 4.51 -5.41 -18.74
CA PRO A 33 5.58 -4.47 -18.38
C PRO A 33 5.00 -3.15 -17.87
N SER A 34 5.48 -2.69 -16.71
CA SER A 34 5.04 -1.44 -16.04
C SER A 34 5.08 -0.23 -16.97
N GLN A 35 6.03 -0.19 -17.92
CA GLN A 35 6.15 0.90 -18.88
C GLN A 35 4.96 1.01 -19.85
N GLN A 36 4.19 -0.06 -20.08
CA GLN A 36 2.95 0.03 -20.85
C GLN A 36 1.86 0.83 -20.12
N ILE A 37 1.92 0.88 -18.78
CA ILE A 37 1.01 1.67 -17.95
C ILE A 37 1.55 3.10 -17.83
N SER A 38 2.82 3.27 -17.44
CA SER A 38 3.37 4.62 -17.19
C SER A 38 3.51 5.47 -18.46
N SER A 39 3.66 4.85 -19.65
CA SER A 39 3.66 5.57 -20.93
C SER A 39 2.28 6.10 -21.36
N LEU A 40 1.21 5.76 -20.64
CA LEU A 40 -0.11 6.38 -20.83
C LEU A 40 -0.11 7.83 -20.34
N GLU A 41 0.75 8.15 -19.37
CA GLU A 41 0.87 9.50 -18.77
C GLU A 41 -0.50 10.03 -18.33
N ILE A 42 -1.31 9.19 -17.68
CA ILE A 42 -2.65 9.51 -17.17
C ILE A 42 -2.58 10.05 -15.73
N HIS A 43 -3.73 10.40 -15.16
CA HIS A 43 -3.80 10.82 -13.76
C HIS A 43 -3.18 9.75 -12.82
N PRO A 44 -2.26 10.10 -11.91
CA PRO A 44 -1.54 9.14 -11.06
C PRO A 44 -2.41 8.19 -10.23
N VAL A 45 -3.62 8.61 -9.86
CA VAL A 45 -4.61 7.73 -9.19
C VAL A 45 -5.07 6.60 -10.11
N LEU A 46 -5.38 6.90 -11.38
CA LEU A 46 -5.76 5.90 -12.37
C LEU A 46 -4.57 5.00 -12.72
N GLU A 47 -3.37 5.57 -12.83
CA GLU A 47 -2.13 4.81 -13.03
C GLU A 47 -1.90 3.81 -11.89
N SER A 48 -2.10 4.24 -10.64
CA SER A 48 -2.00 3.39 -9.44
C SER A 48 -2.99 2.22 -9.50
N ALA A 49 -4.24 2.48 -9.90
CA ALA A 49 -5.26 1.44 -10.05
C ALA A 49 -4.88 0.40 -11.12
N LEU A 50 -4.31 0.84 -12.25
CA LEU A 50 -3.79 -0.06 -13.28
C LEU A 50 -2.61 -0.90 -12.76
N HIS A 51 -1.71 -0.32 -11.97
CA HIS A 51 -0.61 -1.08 -11.36
C HIS A 51 -1.11 -2.12 -10.34
N ILE A 52 -2.15 -1.83 -9.56
CA ILE A 52 -2.78 -2.82 -8.67
C ILE A 52 -3.37 -3.98 -9.48
N LEU A 53 -4.14 -3.69 -10.54
CA LEU A 53 -4.69 -4.72 -11.43
C LEU A 53 -3.59 -5.53 -12.14
N ASN A 54 -2.47 -4.88 -12.46
CA ASN A 54 -1.30 -5.50 -13.06
C ASN A 54 -0.49 -6.36 -12.07
N LEU A 55 -0.84 -6.37 -10.79
CA LEU A 55 -0.06 -6.98 -9.71
C LEU A 55 1.35 -6.38 -9.56
N ASP A 56 1.56 -5.18 -10.10
CA ASP A 56 2.77 -4.41 -9.94
C ASP A 56 2.67 -3.50 -8.70
N LEU A 57 2.56 -4.17 -7.55
CA LEU A 57 2.35 -3.52 -6.26
C LEU A 57 3.47 -2.52 -5.89
N PRO A 58 4.76 -2.75 -6.22
CA PRO A 58 5.80 -1.75 -5.98
C PRO A 58 5.56 -0.42 -6.70
N SER A 59 5.14 -0.44 -7.97
CA SER A 59 4.81 0.79 -8.70
C SER A 59 3.57 1.48 -8.15
N ALA A 60 2.54 0.71 -7.76
CA ALA A 60 1.36 1.25 -7.10
C ALA A 60 1.72 1.94 -5.77
N HIS A 61 2.52 1.27 -4.91
CA HIS A 61 3.05 1.84 -3.66
C HIS A 61 3.81 3.14 -3.92
N PHE A 62 4.69 3.14 -4.91
CA PHE A 62 5.49 4.30 -5.26
C PHE A 62 4.62 5.51 -5.60
N LEU A 63 3.51 5.34 -6.32
CA LEU A 63 2.61 6.45 -6.65
C LEU A 63 1.77 6.88 -5.44
N LEU A 64 1.14 5.92 -4.77
CA LEU A 64 0.15 6.19 -3.71
C LEU A 64 0.76 6.85 -2.48
N ARG A 65 2.02 6.56 -2.13
CA ARG A 65 2.71 7.22 -1.01
C ARG A 65 2.86 8.75 -1.20
N HIS A 66 2.80 9.23 -2.44
CA HIS A 66 2.83 10.67 -2.75
C HIS A 66 1.43 11.30 -2.81
N MET A 67 0.37 10.55 -2.51
CA MET A 67 -1.04 10.96 -2.54
C MET A 67 -1.82 10.38 -1.34
N GLN A 68 -1.15 10.21 -0.21
CA GLN A 68 -1.68 9.47 0.94
C GLN A 68 -2.37 10.36 2.00
N ALA A 69 -2.75 11.57 1.63
CA ALA A 69 -3.36 12.55 2.53
C ALA A 69 -4.55 13.28 1.91
N ASP A 70 -5.40 13.82 2.78
CA ASP A 70 -6.43 14.80 2.44
C ASP A 70 -5.83 15.94 1.59
N PRO A 71 -6.42 16.28 0.42
CA PRO A 71 -7.77 15.89 -0.05
C PRO A 71 -7.81 14.75 -1.08
N VAL A 72 -6.77 13.93 -1.23
CA VAL A 72 -6.68 12.91 -2.30
C VAL A 72 -7.28 11.57 -1.87
N PHE A 73 -8.55 11.60 -1.50
CA PHE A 73 -9.25 10.45 -0.91
C PHE A 73 -9.32 9.22 -1.84
N GLU A 74 -9.30 9.41 -3.17
CA GLU A 74 -9.26 8.31 -4.12
C GLU A 74 -7.96 7.50 -4.00
N ALA A 75 -6.82 8.18 -3.85
CA ALA A 75 -5.54 7.54 -3.63
C ALA A 75 -5.47 6.87 -2.26
N MET A 76 -5.95 7.54 -1.21
CA MET A 76 -6.05 6.94 0.13
C MET A 76 -6.87 5.64 0.11
N TYR A 77 -7.98 5.61 -0.64
CA TYR A 77 -8.80 4.42 -0.75
C TYR A 77 -8.10 3.30 -1.56
N LEU A 78 -7.45 3.65 -2.67
CA LEU A 78 -6.63 2.69 -3.44
C LEU A 78 -5.47 2.13 -2.60
N HIS A 79 -4.92 2.90 -1.64
CA HIS A 79 -3.90 2.42 -0.71
C HIS A 79 -4.44 1.32 0.21
N GLY A 80 -5.68 1.46 0.68
CA GLY A 80 -6.37 0.40 1.41
C GLY A 80 -6.59 -0.86 0.56
N ILE A 81 -6.96 -0.70 -0.72
CA ILE A 81 -7.09 -1.83 -1.66
C ILE A 81 -5.73 -2.50 -1.89
N LEU A 82 -4.66 -1.73 -2.06
CA LEU A 82 -3.29 -2.22 -2.22
C LEU A 82 -2.88 -3.12 -1.04
N HIS A 83 -3.02 -2.64 0.20
CA HIS A 83 -2.70 -3.43 1.38
C HIS A 83 -3.57 -4.68 1.52
N ARG A 84 -4.85 -4.61 1.15
CA ARG A 84 -5.70 -5.80 1.08
C ARG A 84 -5.15 -6.82 0.09
N VAL A 85 -4.72 -6.39 -1.11
CA VAL A 85 -4.11 -7.29 -2.10
C VAL A 85 -2.80 -7.87 -1.59
N GLU A 86 -1.98 -7.12 -0.83
CA GLU A 86 -0.80 -7.64 -0.12
C GLU A 86 -1.16 -8.61 1.01
N GLY A 87 -2.41 -8.58 1.46
CA GLY A 87 -2.95 -9.38 2.54
C GLY A 87 -2.68 -8.80 3.92
N ASP A 88 -2.36 -7.51 3.99
CA ASP A 88 -2.35 -6.70 5.21
C ASP A 88 -3.75 -6.11 5.44
N ILE A 89 -4.60 -6.93 6.05
CA ILE A 89 -6.02 -6.63 6.24
C ILE A 89 -6.24 -5.55 7.29
N ASP A 90 -5.38 -5.48 8.32
CA ASP A 90 -5.51 -4.48 9.38
C ASP A 90 -5.25 -3.07 8.85
N ASN A 91 -4.19 -2.88 8.04
CA ASN A 91 -3.96 -1.60 7.37
C ASN A 91 -5.07 -1.27 6.36
N ALA A 92 -5.59 -2.25 5.63
CA ALA A 92 -6.73 -2.03 4.74
C ALA A 92 -7.96 -1.51 5.50
N ARG A 93 -8.28 -2.07 6.67
CA ARG A 93 -9.39 -1.61 7.53
C ARG A 93 -9.18 -0.16 7.99
N ALA A 94 -7.95 0.20 8.37
CA ALA A 94 -7.62 1.57 8.79
C ALA A 94 -7.88 2.58 7.66
N TRP A 95 -7.37 2.30 6.45
CA TRP A 95 -7.61 3.14 5.28
C TRP A 95 -9.10 3.27 4.94
N TYR A 96 -9.86 2.18 5.01
CA TYR A 96 -11.30 2.20 4.71
C TYR A 96 -12.06 3.06 5.72
N SER A 97 -11.68 2.99 6.99
CA SER A 97 -12.26 3.85 8.02
C SER A 97 -11.95 5.34 7.78
N ASP A 98 -10.74 5.67 7.31
CA ASP A 98 -10.32 7.04 7.04
C ASP A 98 -11.10 7.68 5.87
N VAL A 99 -11.50 6.88 4.87
CA VAL A 99 -12.21 7.37 3.67
C VAL A 99 -13.72 7.09 3.65
N LYS A 100 -14.29 6.47 4.68
CA LYS A 100 -15.69 5.97 4.70
C LYS A 100 -16.75 7.03 4.34
N ASP A 101 -16.48 8.30 4.65
CA ASP A 101 -17.40 9.41 4.45
C ASP A 101 -17.22 10.11 3.09
N GLN A 102 -16.31 9.62 2.27
CA GLN A 102 -15.94 10.20 0.97
C GLN A 102 -16.71 9.56 -0.18
N ASP A 103 -16.90 10.32 -1.25
CA ASP A 103 -17.73 9.90 -2.38
C ASP A 103 -17.17 8.67 -3.11
N VAL A 104 -15.84 8.54 -3.21
CA VAL A 104 -15.20 7.36 -3.80
C VAL A 104 -15.50 6.07 -3.02
N PHE A 105 -15.55 6.16 -1.68
CA PHE A 105 -15.91 5.02 -0.84
C PHE A 105 -17.38 4.66 -1.01
N ARG A 106 -18.26 5.67 -1.00
CA ARG A 106 -19.71 5.49 -1.20
C ARG A 106 -20.06 4.96 -2.59
N ALA A 107 -19.24 5.26 -3.61
CA ALA A 107 -19.39 4.70 -4.94
C ALA A 107 -19.11 3.19 -4.95
N ALA A 108 -18.12 2.73 -4.17
CA ALA A 108 -17.73 1.33 -4.09
C ALA A 108 -18.61 0.51 -3.13
N TRP A 109 -19.02 1.12 -2.02
CA TRP A 109 -19.86 0.51 -0.97
C TRP A 109 -21.10 1.38 -0.72
N PRO A 110 -22.07 1.37 -1.65
CA PRO A 110 -23.26 2.20 -1.54
C PRO A 110 -24.17 1.73 -0.41
N GLY A 111 -24.87 2.67 0.22
CA GLY A 111 -25.84 2.39 1.26
C GLY A 111 -25.45 2.96 2.63
N LYS A 112 -26.36 2.84 3.59
CA LYS A 112 -26.18 3.42 4.94
C LYS A 112 -25.12 2.69 5.78
N ASN A 113 -24.81 1.44 5.43
CA ASN A 113 -23.90 0.57 6.18
C ASN A 113 -22.65 0.20 5.36
N GLY A 114 -22.25 1.05 4.41
CA GLY A 114 -21.15 0.74 3.48
C GLY A 114 -19.85 0.31 4.17
N LEU A 115 -19.49 0.97 5.29
CA LEU A 115 -18.32 0.56 6.07
C LEU A 115 -18.47 -0.85 6.67
N ASP A 116 -19.62 -1.17 7.24
CA ASP A 116 -19.85 -2.49 7.83
C ASP A 116 -19.76 -3.59 6.78
N ASP A 117 -20.29 -3.34 5.58
CA ASP A 117 -20.24 -4.30 4.47
C ASP A 117 -18.82 -4.47 3.93
N ALA A 118 -18.06 -3.37 3.78
CA ALA A 118 -16.65 -3.42 3.41
C ALA A 118 -15.80 -4.17 4.46
N VAL A 119 -16.04 -3.93 5.75
CA VAL A 119 -15.33 -4.61 6.85
C VAL A 119 -15.68 -6.10 6.92
N LYS A 120 -16.95 -6.49 6.67
CA LYS A 120 -17.33 -7.91 6.54
C LYS A 120 -16.59 -8.58 5.39
N PHE A 121 -16.49 -7.90 4.25
CA PHE A 121 -15.74 -8.40 3.10
C PHE A 121 -14.25 -8.60 3.42
N LEU A 122 -13.60 -7.63 4.08
CA LEU A 122 -12.22 -7.78 4.56
C LEU A 122 -12.06 -8.96 5.53
N GLY A 123 -13.04 -9.18 6.42
CA GLY A 123 -13.08 -10.34 7.31
C GLY A 123 -13.12 -11.68 6.57
N ARG A 124 -13.93 -11.79 5.51
CA ARG A 124 -13.97 -13.01 4.68
C ARG A 124 -12.62 -13.30 4.00
N ILE A 125 -11.94 -12.26 3.50
CA ILE A 125 -10.59 -12.40 2.91
C ILE A 125 -9.58 -12.88 3.97
N GLU A 126 -9.64 -12.33 5.17
CA GLU A 126 -8.79 -12.71 6.30
C GLU A 126 -9.03 -14.18 6.72
N GLU A 127 -10.28 -14.59 6.84
CA GLU A 127 -10.63 -16.00 7.12
C GLU A 127 -10.13 -16.93 6.01
N ARG A 128 -10.25 -16.51 4.74
CA ARG A 128 -9.72 -17.26 3.60
C ARG A 128 -8.19 -17.37 3.65
N LYS A 129 -7.50 -16.31 4.07
CA LYS A 129 -6.04 -16.27 4.30
C LYS A 129 -5.60 -17.26 5.38
N VAL A 130 -6.42 -17.50 6.41
CA VAL A 130 -6.12 -18.48 7.48
C VAL A 130 -6.41 -19.92 7.01
N ASN A 131 -7.49 -20.12 6.24
CA ASN A 131 -7.97 -21.44 5.83
C ASN A 131 -7.37 -21.99 4.52
N ARG A 132 -6.13 -21.61 4.17
CA ARG A 132 -5.47 -21.92 2.86
C ARG A 132 -5.45 -23.41 2.47
N GLY A 133 -5.53 -24.32 3.43
CA GLY A 133 -5.53 -25.77 3.18
C GLY A 133 -6.85 -26.34 2.68
N LYS A 134 -7.95 -25.58 2.76
CA LYS A 134 -9.26 -25.98 2.26
C LYS A 134 -9.53 -25.20 0.99
N ARG A 135 -9.54 -25.88 -0.16
CA ARG A 135 -9.92 -25.27 -1.43
C ARG A 135 -11.43 -25.10 -1.43
N ASP A 136 -11.88 -23.87 -1.47
CA ASP A 136 -13.29 -23.50 -1.58
C ASP A 136 -13.42 -22.59 -2.80
N GLU A 137 -13.63 -23.21 -3.95
CA GLU A 137 -13.64 -22.50 -5.24
C GLU A 137 -14.81 -21.53 -5.33
N MET A 138 -15.94 -21.86 -4.71
CA MET A 138 -17.12 -21.01 -4.68
C MET A 138 -16.86 -19.74 -3.87
N GLU A 139 -16.26 -19.86 -2.68
CA GLU A 139 -15.87 -18.69 -1.88
C GLU A 139 -14.80 -17.85 -2.60
N ASP A 140 -13.82 -18.48 -3.26
CA ASP A 140 -12.79 -17.76 -4.04
C ASP A 140 -13.40 -16.98 -5.21
N GLU A 141 -14.39 -17.56 -5.90
CA GLU A 141 -15.13 -16.90 -6.98
C GLU A 141 -15.97 -15.72 -6.45
N GLU A 142 -16.66 -15.90 -5.32
CA GLU A 142 -17.44 -14.83 -4.69
C GLU A 142 -16.55 -13.66 -4.23
N LEU A 143 -15.43 -13.96 -3.57
CA LEU A 143 -14.45 -12.97 -3.13
C LEU A 143 -13.81 -12.23 -4.32
N SER A 144 -13.49 -12.97 -5.39
CA SER A 144 -12.99 -12.37 -6.63
C SER A 144 -14.03 -11.45 -7.26
N ALA A 145 -15.29 -11.88 -7.36
CA ALA A 145 -16.37 -11.08 -7.93
C ALA A 145 -16.63 -9.79 -7.13
N GLU A 146 -16.67 -9.88 -5.81
CA GLU A 146 -16.88 -8.74 -4.91
C GLU A 146 -15.72 -7.73 -4.98
N SER A 147 -14.48 -8.24 -4.97
CA SER A 147 -13.25 -7.45 -5.14
C SER A 147 -13.20 -6.75 -6.50
N LEU A 148 -13.59 -7.46 -7.57
CA LEU A 148 -13.63 -6.92 -8.93
C LEU A 148 -14.69 -5.82 -9.06
N ARG A 149 -15.87 -6.03 -8.47
CA ARG A 149 -16.94 -5.01 -8.46
C ARG A 149 -16.49 -3.76 -7.75
N GLU A 150 -15.87 -3.88 -6.57
CA GLU A 150 -15.30 -2.74 -5.84
C GLU A 150 -14.25 -2.01 -6.66
N MET A 151 -13.28 -2.73 -7.24
CA MET A 151 -12.22 -2.13 -8.08
C MET A 151 -12.81 -1.39 -9.29
N LYS A 152 -13.81 -1.98 -9.97
CA LYS A 152 -14.50 -1.33 -11.09
C LYS A 152 -15.26 -0.08 -10.67
N ALA A 153 -15.88 -0.08 -9.49
CA ALA A 153 -16.59 1.08 -8.97
C ALA A 153 -15.62 2.24 -8.67
N VAL A 154 -14.47 1.94 -8.06
CA VAL A 154 -13.42 2.94 -7.79
C VAL A 154 -12.83 3.49 -9.09
N ILE A 155 -12.49 2.62 -10.04
CA ILE A 155 -11.97 3.04 -11.36
C ILE A 155 -12.99 3.91 -12.08
N GLY A 156 -14.26 3.47 -12.18
CA GLY A 156 -15.31 4.25 -12.84
C GLY A 156 -15.57 5.61 -12.19
N PHE A 157 -15.47 5.70 -10.86
CA PHE A 157 -15.53 6.98 -10.16
C PHE A 157 -14.34 7.89 -10.53
N CYS A 158 -13.13 7.34 -10.52
CA CYS A 158 -11.91 8.08 -10.88
C CYS A 158 -11.89 8.51 -12.36
N GLU A 159 -12.37 7.67 -13.27
CA GLU A 159 -12.52 7.99 -14.69
C GLU A 159 -13.47 9.19 -14.87
N GLY A 160 -14.61 9.19 -14.16
CA GLY A 160 -15.55 10.31 -14.19
C GLY A 160 -14.99 11.60 -13.58
N LYS A 161 -14.17 11.49 -12.53
CA LYS A 161 -13.60 12.65 -11.81
C LYS A 161 -12.40 13.26 -12.54
N PHE A 162 -11.49 12.44 -13.06
CA PHE A 162 -10.19 12.87 -13.58
C PHE A 162 -10.10 12.83 -15.11
N GLY A 163 -10.95 12.03 -15.77
CA GLY A 163 -10.79 11.68 -17.18
C GLY A 163 -9.67 10.67 -17.42
N THR A 164 -9.63 10.12 -18.64
CA THR A 164 -8.65 9.09 -19.06
C THR A 164 -7.64 9.62 -20.08
N GLU A 165 -7.73 10.90 -20.39
CA GLU A 165 -6.84 11.57 -21.33
C GLU A 165 -5.43 11.71 -20.77
N LYS A 166 -4.46 11.80 -21.68
CA LYS A 166 -3.07 12.04 -21.35
C LYS A 166 -2.91 13.36 -20.60
N LEU A 167 -2.28 13.32 -19.43
CA LEU A 167 -1.98 14.44 -18.56
C LEU A 167 -0.51 14.83 -18.69
N SER A 168 -0.24 15.95 -19.36
CA SER A 168 1.14 16.44 -19.58
C SER A 168 1.81 17.03 -18.35
N ASP A 169 1.03 17.41 -17.32
CA ASP A 169 1.54 17.93 -16.06
C ASP A 169 0.67 17.45 -14.90
N ALA A 170 1.23 16.54 -14.09
CA ALA A 170 0.59 16.00 -12.89
C ALA A 170 1.15 16.62 -11.59
N SER A 171 1.97 17.68 -11.67
CA SER A 171 2.68 18.23 -10.52
C SER A 171 1.78 18.68 -9.37
N GLN A 172 0.55 19.12 -9.67
CA GLN A 172 -0.45 19.58 -8.69
C GLN A 172 -1.23 18.44 -8.03
N VAL A 173 -1.05 17.18 -8.48
CA VAL A 173 -1.75 16.01 -7.94
C VAL A 173 -1.03 15.44 -6.71
N TRP A 174 0.27 15.70 -6.59
CA TRP A 174 1.09 15.18 -5.51
C TRP A 174 0.79 15.89 -4.19
N VAL A 175 -0.05 15.27 -3.36
CA VAL A 175 -0.32 15.69 -1.99
C VAL A 175 0.25 14.64 -1.05
N SER A 176 1.57 14.70 -0.89
CA SER A 176 2.31 13.92 0.09
C SER A 176 2.13 14.53 1.47
N MET A 177 2.21 13.72 2.53
CA MET A 177 2.30 14.20 3.91
C MET A 177 3.55 15.07 4.17
N SER A 178 4.42 15.31 3.18
CA SER A 178 5.53 16.27 3.29
C SER A 178 5.06 17.71 3.55
N GLU A 179 3.84 18.09 3.17
CA GLU A 179 3.28 19.43 3.50
C GLU A 179 2.47 19.45 4.81
N LYS A 180 1.98 18.29 5.28
CA LYS A 180 1.40 18.12 6.62
C LYS A 180 2.29 17.18 7.44
N ASN A 181 3.43 17.71 7.89
CA ASN A 181 4.15 17.23 9.08
C ASN A 181 4.45 15.72 9.17
N SER A 182 4.64 15.00 8.05
CA SER A 182 5.31 13.70 8.10
C SER A 182 6.81 13.92 8.14
N THR A 183 7.34 14.11 9.34
CA THR A 183 8.72 13.73 9.60
C THR A 183 8.82 12.25 9.21
N GLU A 184 9.51 11.93 8.11
CA GLU A 184 9.87 10.54 7.79
C GLU A 184 10.76 10.02 8.92
N LEU A 185 10.14 9.54 9.99
CA LEU A 185 10.79 8.84 11.07
C LEU A 185 11.05 7.44 10.57
N ILE A 186 12.22 7.24 9.98
CA ILE A 186 12.78 5.90 9.87
C ILE A 186 13.18 5.53 11.29
N MET A 187 12.34 4.77 11.98
CA MET A 187 12.72 4.13 13.22
C MET A 187 13.80 3.11 12.89
N TYR A 188 14.70 2.83 13.82
CA TYR A 188 15.75 1.86 13.61
C TYR A 188 15.78 0.92 14.81
N ASN A 189 15.73 -0.38 14.55
CA ASN A 189 15.76 -1.41 15.58
C ASN A 189 17.14 -2.08 15.66
N TRP A 190 17.54 -2.41 16.89
CA TRP A 190 18.78 -3.13 17.18
C TRP A 190 18.42 -4.60 17.48
N ARG A 191 19.07 -5.52 16.79
CA ARG A 191 18.93 -6.97 17.00
C ARG A 191 20.18 -7.51 17.69
N GLU A 192 20.00 -8.58 18.46
CA GLU A 192 21.06 -9.18 19.32
C GLU A 192 22.38 -9.48 18.58
N THR A 193 22.33 -9.80 17.29
CA THR A 193 23.50 -10.24 16.50
C THR A 193 23.99 -9.21 15.47
N GLN A 194 23.40 -8.01 15.43
CA GLN A 194 23.70 -7.04 14.38
C GLN A 194 24.56 -5.88 14.89
N HIS A 195 25.58 -5.54 14.10
CA HIS A 195 26.43 -4.37 14.33
C HIS A 195 25.78 -3.05 13.89
N PHE A 196 24.80 -3.11 12.98
CA PHE A 196 24.16 -1.93 12.41
C PHE A 196 22.65 -1.96 12.63
N PRO A 197 22.01 -0.79 12.80
CA PRO A 197 20.57 -0.66 12.76
C PRO A 197 19.92 -1.30 11.53
N VAL A 198 18.73 -1.85 11.73
CA VAL A 198 17.77 -2.13 10.64
C VAL A 198 16.68 -1.07 10.63
N PRO A 199 16.42 -0.42 9.48
CA PRO A 199 15.31 0.51 9.36
C PRO A 199 14.00 -0.25 9.59
N ASP A 200 13.20 0.29 10.49
CA ASP A 200 11.86 -0.12 10.82
C ASP A 200 10.90 0.76 10.02
N PHE A 201 10.29 0.14 9.01
CA PHE A 201 9.31 0.78 8.15
C PHE A 201 7.89 0.63 8.69
N ASP A 202 7.72 0.11 9.91
CA ASP A 202 6.41 -0.01 10.54
C ASP A 202 5.92 1.38 10.96
N ILE A 203 5.02 1.95 10.13
CA ILE A 203 4.40 3.27 10.29
C ILE A 203 3.30 3.18 11.35
N GLU A 204 3.62 2.68 12.56
CA GLU A 204 2.75 2.99 13.69
C GLU A 204 2.81 4.50 13.88
N LYS A 205 1.70 5.18 13.56
CA LYS A 205 1.48 6.64 13.62
C LYS A 205 1.57 7.19 15.06
N ASN A 206 2.67 6.92 15.78
CA ASN A 206 2.82 7.15 17.21
C ASN A 206 3.39 8.53 17.56
N CYS A 207 3.92 9.29 16.59
CA CYS A 207 4.44 10.63 16.86
C CYS A 207 3.39 11.71 16.56
N LYS A 208 2.62 12.09 17.59
CA LYS A 208 1.61 13.16 17.53
C LYS A 208 2.16 14.59 17.65
N ASN A 209 3.47 14.76 17.87
CA ASN A 209 4.11 16.07 18.02
C ASN A 209 5.27 16.22 17.03
N SER A 210 4.93 16.59 15.81
CA SER A 210 5.86 16.80 14.69
C SER A 210 6.90 17.87 14.97
N ASP A 211 6.53 18.91 15.69
CA ASP A 211 7.36 20.12 15.85
C ASP A 211 8.55 19.82 16.76
N ALA A 212 8.33 19.08 17.85
CA ALA A 212 9.40 18.63 18.74
C ALA A 212 10.42 17.70 18.05
N LEU A 213 9.98 16.96 17.03
CA LEU A 213 10.81 16.03 16.27
C LEU A 213 11.65 16.73 15.22
N LEU A 214 11.07 17.72 14.52
CA LEU A 214 11.81 18.58 13.60
C LEU A 214 12.88 19.39 14.36
N ASP A 215 12.53 19.96 15.52
CA ASP A 215 13.48 20.65 16.41
C ASP A 215 14.64 19.72 16.81
N TYR A 216 14.35 18.47 17.18
CA TYR A 216 15.37 17.49 17.53
C TYR A 216 16.26 17.14 16.32
N GLN A 217 15.67 16.87 15.15
CA GLN A 217 16.41 16.55 13.93
C GLN A 217 17.34 17.68 13.49
N GLU A 218 16.88 18.94 13.59
CA GLU A 218 17.66 20.12 13.25
C GLU A 218 18.78 20.35 14.27
N THR A 219 18.48 20.24 15.57
CA THR A 219 19.45 20.35 16.65
C THR A 219 20.57 19.29 16.54
N HIS A 220 20.22 18.07 16.11
CA HIS A 220 21.14 16.93 16.09
C HIS A 220 21.62 16.54 14.67
N LYS A 221 21.26 17.32 13.64
CA LYS A 221 21.72 17.18 12.24
C LYS A 221 21.52 15.79 11.62
N VAL A 222 20.33 15.21 11.79
CA VAL A 222 20.02 13.80 11.40
C VAL A 222 19.60 13.63 9.93
N SER A 223 19.73 14.64 9.07
CA SER A 223 19.01 14.74 7.78
C SER A 223 19.59 13.98 6.57
N SER A 224 20.43 12.95 6.74
CA SER A 224 21.00 12.20 5.60
C SER A 224 21.36 10.75 5.95
N THR A 225 20.48 9.81 5.59
CA THR A 225 20.58 8.40 5.98
C THR A 225 21.63 7.60 5.19
N TYR A 226 22.01 8.02 3.99
CA TYR A 226 22.97 7.26 3.16
C TYR A 226 24.43 7.40 3.62
N GLY A 227 24.80 8.46 4.34
CA GLY A 227 26.17 8.72 4.80
C GLY A 227 26.40 8.56 6.32
N LEU A 228 25.33 8.33 7.08
CA LEU A 228 25.36 8.28 8.55
C LEU A 228 25.22 6.87 9.13
N ARG A 229 24.80 5.86 8.36
CA ARG A 229 24.56 4.50 8.88
C ARG A 229 25.78 3.93 9.62
N ASP A 230 26.98 4.12 9.08
CA ASP A 230 28.23 3.64 9.68
C ASP A 230 28.71 4.52 10.85
N LYS A 231 28.08 5.68 11.04
CA LYS A 231 28.37 6.64 12.12
C LYS A 231 27.33 6.60 13.24
N MET A 232 26.26 5.82 13.09
CA MET A 232 25.25 5.63 14.14
C MET A 232 25.84 4.76 15.25
N VAL A 233 26.12 5.38 16.39
CA VAL A 233 26.57 4.68 17.59
C VAL A 233 25.34 4.10 18.29
N LYS A 234 25.40 2.82 18.67
CA LYS A 234 24.38 2.16 19.50
C LYS A 234 24.23 2.97 20.81
N PRO A 235 23.02 3.45 21.16
CA PRO A 235 22.77 4.09 22.46
C PRO A 235 23.10 3.14 23.62
N ASP A 236 23.33 3.68 24.81
CA ASP A 236 23.69 2.87 25.99
C ASP A 236 22.51 2.02 26.52
N ASP A 237 21.27 2.40 26.22
CA ASP A 237 20.03 1.79 26.69
C ASP A 237 19.06 1.37 25.56
N PRO A 238 19.52 0.68 24.49
CA PRO A 238 18.66 0.39 23.36
C PRO A 238 17.71 -0.76 23.68
N ILE A 239 16.45 -0.62 23.30
CA ILE A 239 15.51 -1.74 23.23
C ILE A 239 16.06 -2.71 22.18
N THR A 240 16.61 -3.83 22.64
CA THR A 240 17.17 -4.86 21.76
C THR A 240 16.12 -5.96 21.59
N LEU A 241 15.66 -6.17 20.36
CA LEU A 241 14.65 -7.20 20.09
C LEU A 241 15.31 -8.58 19.95
N PRO A 242 14.72 -9.63 20.54
CA PRO A 242 15.27 -10.98 20.46
C PRO A 242 15.28 -11.47 19.02
N LEU A 243 16.28 -12.28 18.68
CA LEU A 243 16.32 -12.93 17.38
C LEU A 243 15.29 -14.08 17.34
N PRO A 244 14.49 -14.22 16.28
CA PRO A 244 13.62 -15.39 16.12
C PRO A 244 14.41 -16.71 16.25
N PRO A 245 13.87 -17.74 16.96
CA PRO A 245 14.63 -18.96 17.27
C PRO A 245 15.24 -19.68 16.06
N HIS A 246 14.56 -19.66 14.92
CA HIS A 246 15.02 -20.30 13.68
C HIS A 246 16.22 -19.57 13.05
N LEU A 247 16.30 -18.25 13.18
CA LEU A 247 17.45 -17.47 12.70
C LEU A 247 18.64 -17.63 13.67
N LYS A 248 18.37 -17.77 14.96
CA LYS A 248 19.41 -18.01 15.97
C LYS A 248 20.08 -19.36 15.72
N ALA A 249 19.29 -20.41 15.53
CA ALA A 249 19.79 -21.74 15.18
C ALA A 249 20.56 -21.76 13.84
N PHE A 250 20.16 -20.93 12.87
CA PHE A 250 20.88 -20.80 11.61
C PHE A 250 22.27 -20.18 11.80
N LEU A 251 22.39 -19.10 12.57
CA LEU A 251 23.68 -18.46 12.85
C LEU A 251 24.60 -19.37 13.67
N GLU A 252 24.06 -20.02 14.71
CA GLU A 252 24.83 -20.97 15.54
C GLU A 252 25.34 -22.20 14.75
N ALA A 253 24.69 -22.55 13.64
CA ALA A 253 25.12 -23.65 12.78
C ALA A 253 26.18 -23.25 11.75
N HIS A 254 26.46 -21.95 11.58
CA HIS A 254 27.35 -21.41 10.55
C HIS A 254 28.46 -20.49 11.10
N ASP A 255 28.57 -20.37 12.43
CA ASP A 255 29.74 -19.85 13.16
C ASP A 255 30.69 -20.98 13.55
#